data_AF-Q5YZS4-F1
#
_entry.id   AF-Q5YZS4-F1
#
_cell.length_a   1.000
_cell.length_b   1.000
_cell.length_c   1.000
_cell.angle_alpha   90.00
_cell.angle_beta   90.00
_cell.angle_gamma   90.00
#
_symmetry.space_group_name_H-M   'P 1'
#
loop_
_entity.id
_entity.type
_entity.pdbx_description
1 polymer ?
#
loop_
_entity_poly.entity_id
_entity_poly.type
_entity_poly.pdbx_seq_one_letter_code
_entity_poly.pdbx_strand_id
1 'polypeptide(L)'
;MTTAHEVGRVPEIKIHHRFRIAREAAGMEQGELAKAIGVSRTSISNAELGKHTPRKIMVNAWAMATGVPVEWLETGRDPHSGGPNGGLESGALPHLDSNQKPAD
;
A
#
# COMPACT_ATOMS: atom_id res chain seq x y z
N MET A 1 7.53 37.51 5.30
CA MET A 1 6.59 36.51 4.75
C MET A 1 7.36 35.66 3.77
N THR A 2 7.60 34.39 4.08
CA THR A 2 8.35 33.48 3.21
C THR A 2 7.37 32.92 2.18
N THR A 3 7.55 33.26 0.90
CA THR A 3 6.74 32.71 -0.19
C THR A 3 7.18 31.28 -0.49
N ALA A 4 6.25 30.32 -0.39
CA ALA A 4 6.48 28.96 -0.89
C ALA A 4 6.67 29.02 -2.42
N HIS A 5 7.58 28.23 -2.97
CA HIS A 5 7.77 28.15 -4.42
C HIS A 5 6.53 27.52 -5.07
N GLU A 6 5.74 28.33 -5.79
CA GLU A 6 4.56 27.87 -6.54
C GLU A 6 4.91 27.04 -7.78
N VAL A 7 6.18 27.11 -8.23
CA VAL A 7 6.68 26.36 -9.39
C VAL A 7 8.03 25.74 -9.04
N GLY A 8 8.11 24.41 -9.06
CA GLY A 8 9.30 23.63 -8.74
C GLY A 8 9.29 22.28 -9.43
N ARG A 9 10.44 21.58 -9.44
CA ARG A 9 10.54 20.24 -10.04
C ARG A 9 9.86 19.22 -9.14
N VAL A 10 8.71 18.69 -9.57
CA VAL A 10 8.07 17.55 -8.90
C VAL A 10 8.89 16.28 -9.18
N PRO A 11 9.41 15.59 -8.17
CA PRO A 11 10.11 14.32 -8.37
C PRO A 11 9.13 13.23 -8.79
N GLU A 12 9.57 12.34 -9.68
CA GLU A 12 8.79 11.19 -10.12
C GLU A 12 8.72 10.11 -9.03
N ILE A 13 7.52 9.63 -8.71
CA ILE A 13 7.32 8.51 -7.80
C ILE A 13 7.57 7.20 -8.54
N LYS A 14 8.77 6.64 -8.32
CA LYS A 14 9.17 5.31 -8.80
C LYS A 14 8.54 4.18 -7.99
N ILE A 15 8.56 2.98 -8.57
CA ILE A 15 8.02 1.75 -7.97
C ILE A 15 8.51 1.46 -6.54
N HIS A 16 9.82 1.65 -6.26
CA HIS A 16 10.39 1.41 -4.93
C HIS A 16 9.88 2.39 -3.87
N HIS A 17 9.55 3.63 -4.26
CA HIS A 17 8.92 4.59 -3.35
C HIS A 17 7.52 4.15 -2.94
N ARG A 18 6.76 3.51 -3.83
CA ARG A 18 5.41 2.99 -3.51
C ARG A 18 5.43 1.90 -2.46
N PHE A 19 6.42 1.00 -2.48
CA PHE A 19 6.58 -0.02 -1.44
C PHE A 19 6.80 0.60 -0.06
N ARG A 20 7.62 1.65 0.01
CA ARG A 20 7.83 2.40 1.25
C ARG A 20 6.56 3.10 1.71
N ILE A 21 5.86 3.78 0.79
CA ILE A 21 4.59 4.46 1.10
C ILE A 21 3.55 3.46 1.62
N ALA A 22 3.41 2.30 0.98
CA ALA A 22 2.48 1.26 1.43
C ALA A 22 2.80 0.76 2.84
N ARG A 23 4.08 0.54 3.15
CA ARG A 23 4.52 0.13 4.48
C ARG A 23 4.23 1.22 5.53
N GLU A 24 4.55 2.46 5.22
CA GLU A 24 4.31 3.60 6.13
C GLU A 24 2.82 3.86 6.33
N ALA A 25 1.98 3.70 5.29
CA ALA A 25 0.53 3.79 5.39
C ALA A 25 -0.06 2.69 6.30
N ALA A 26 0.55 1.52 6.33
CA ALA A 26 0.19 0.44 7.27
C ALA A 26 0.76 0.63 8.69
N GLY A 27 1.53 1.70 8.94
CA GLY A 27 2.13 1.98 10.25
C GLY A 27 3.22 0.99 10.67
N MET A 28 3.80 0.23 9.72
CA MET A 28 4.77 -0.83 10.01
C MET A 28 6.21 -0.34 9.85
N GLU A 29 7.12 -0.78 10.71
CA GLU A 29 8.56 -0.70 10.46
C GLU A 29 9.02 -1.76 9.45
N GLN A 30 10.20 -1.55 8.83
CA GLN A 30 10.80 -2.52 7.90
C GLN A 30 10.97 -3.92 8.51
N GLY A 31 11.30 -3.98 9.80
CA GLY A 31 11.48 -5.23 10.52
C GLY A 31 10.17 -5.96 10.79
N GLU A 32 9.09 -5.23 11.04
CA GLU A 32 7.75 -5.79 11.28
C GLU A 32 7.18 -6.38 10.00
N LEU A 33 7.28 -5.63 8.90
CA LEU A 33 6.88 -6.14 7.59
C LEU A 33 7.68 -7.37 7.19
N ALA A 34 9.01 -7.35 7.40
CA ALA A 34 9.88 -8.49 7.13
C ALA A 34 9.43 -9.76 7.87
N LYS A 35 9.07 -9.62 9.16
CA LYS A 35 8.51 -10.70 9.96
C LYS A 35 7.15 -11.16 9.44
N ALA A 36 6.26 -10.23 9.08
CA ALA A 36 4.92 -10.54 8.59
C ALA A 36 4.94 -11.35 7.29
N ILE A 37 5.85 -11.04 6.36
CA ILE A 37 5.94 -11.72 5.06
C ILE A 37 7.00 -12.83 5.02
N GLY A 38 7.72 -13.07 6.11
CA GLY A 38 8.71 -14.15 6.21
C GLY A 38 9.99 -13.93 5.39
N VAL A 39 10.46 -12.68 5.24
CA VAL A 39 11.71 -12.35 4.53
C VAL A 39 12.70 -11.63 5.44
N SER A 40 13.94 -11.45 4.96
CA SER A 40 14.94 -10.68 5.70
C SER A 40 14.63 -9.17 5.68
N ARG A 41 14.92 -8.47 6.78
CA ARG A 41 14.83 -6.99 6.84
C ARG A 41 15.67 -6.33 5.74
N THR A 42 16.81 -6.93 5.38
CA THR A 42 17.67 -6.47 4.30
C THR A 42 16.98 -6.56 2.93
N SER A 43 16.15 -7.59 2.70
CA SER A 43 15.35 -7.72 1.48
C SER A 43 14.32 -6.59 1.35
N ILE A 44 13.64 -6.22 2.44
CA ILE A 44 12.72 -5.07 2.49
C ILE A 44 13.47 -3.78 2.17
N SER A 45 14.59 -3.54 2.87
CA SER A 45 15.43 -2.34 2.67
C SER A 45 15.95 -2.22 1.23
N ASN A 46 16.44 -3.32 0.65
CA ASN A 46 16.92 -3.35 -0.74
C ASN A 46 15.79 -3.10 -1.76
N ALA A 47 14.57 -3.58 -1.49
CA ALA A 47 13.41 -3.32 -2.33
C ALA A 47 12.99 -1.84 -2.26
N GLU A 48 12.98 -1.23 -1.08
CA GLU A 48 12.65 0.19 -0.88
C GLU A 48 13.71 1.13 -1.47
N LEU A 49 14.98 0.71 -1.50
CA LEU A 49 16.08 1.44 -2.15
C LEU A 49 16.12 1.23 -3.67
N GLY A 50 15.28 0.34 -4.22
CA GLY A 50 15.28 0.01 -5.65
C GLY A 50 16.54 -0.72 -6.11
N LYS A 51 17.31 -1.35 -5.20
CA LYS A 51 18.50 -2.14 -5.55
C LYS A 51 18.16 -3.42 -6.29
N HIS A 52 16.96 -3.96 -6.10
CA HIS A 52 16.46 -5.12 -6.80
C HIS A 52 14.93 -5.04 -6.95
N THR A 53 14.40 -5.54 -8.06
CA THR A 53 12.96 -5.59 -8.32
C THR A 53 12.32 -6.77 -7.55
N PRO A 54 11.43 -6.53 -6.57
CA PRO A 54 10.80 -7.61 -5.83
C PRO A 54 10.04 -8.57 -6.76
N ARG A 55 10.13 -9.87 -6.50
CA ARG A 55 9.37 -10.88 -7.27
C ARG A 55 7.88 -10.70 -7.01
N LYS A 56 7.02 -11.11 -7.96
CA LYS A 56 5.56 -11.05 -7.82
C LYS A 56 5.04 -11.65 -6.49
N ILE A 57 5.64 -12.76 -6.04
CA ILE A 57 5.32 -13.40 -4.75
C ILE A 57 5.52 -12.42 -3.59
N MET A 58 6.63 -11.68 -3.59
CA MET A 58 6.97 -10.70 -2.56
C MET A 58 6.05 -9.48 -2.65
N VAL A 59 5.68 -9.04 -3.85
CA VAL A 59 4.71 -7.94 -4.04
C VAL A 59 3.33 -8.32 -3.50
N ASN A 60 2.86 -9.53 -3.79
CA ASN A 60 1.58 -10.04 -3.27
C ASN A 60 1.61 -10.16 -1.75
N ALA A 61 2.70 -10.67 -1.18
CA ALA A 61 2.86 -10.74 0.28
C ALA A 61 2.86 -9.35 0.92
N TRP A 62 3.49 -8.37 0.27
CA TRP A 62 3.48 -6.98 0.71
C TRP A 62 2.07 -6.41 0.72
N ALA A 63 1.33 -6.59 -0.39
CA ALA A 63 -0.06 -6.15 -0.51
C ALA A 63 -0.96 -6.75 0.57
N MET A 64 -0.81 -8.05 0.85
CA MET A 64 -1.56 -8.73 1.91
C MET A 64 -1.20 -8.19 3.30
N ALA A 65 0.08 -7.91 3.57
CA ALA A 65 0.52 -7.41 4.86
C ALA A 65 0.13 -5.94 5.11
N THR A 66 0.17 -5.09 4.07
CA THR A 66 -0.13 -3.66 4.19
C THR A 66 -1.57 -3.29 3.86
N GLY A 67 -2.36 -4.21 3.30
CA GLY A 67 -3.72 -3.94 2.84
C GLY A 67 -3.81 -3.06 1.60
N VAL A 68 -2.70 -2.85 0.89
CA VAL A 68 -2.62 -1.99 -0.30
C VAL A 68 -2.75 -2.84 -1.56
N PRO A 69 -3.52 -2.42 -2.58
CA PRO A 69 -3.69 -3.21 -3.80
C PRO A 69 -2.37 -3.44 -4.54
N VAL A 70 -2.18 -4.67 -5.05
CA VAL A 70 -1.01 -5.06 -5.86
C VAL A 70 -0.86 -4.17 -7.09
N GLU A 71 -1.97 -3.84 -7.76
CA GLU A 71 -1.98 -2.97 -8.94
C GLU A 71 -1.42 -1.58 -8.65
N TRP A 72 -1.67 -1.04 -7.45
CA TRP A 72 -1.11 0.22 -7.02
C TRP A 72 0.39 0.12 -6.73
N LEU A 73 0.85 -0.98 -6.12
CA LEU A 73 2.29 -1.23 -5.92
C LEU A 73 3.05 -1.33 -7.25
N GLU A 74 2.46 -1.95 -8.27
CA GLU A 74 3.08 -2.19 -9.59
C GLU A 74 2.95 -1.01 -10.56
N THR A 75 1.81 -0.30 -10.56
CA THR A 75 1.52 0.72 -11.57
C THR A 75 1.28 2.11 -10.98
N GLY A 76 1.00 2.21 -9.68
CA GLY A 76 0.66 3.47 -9.01
C GLY A 76 -0.76 3.94 -9.32
N ARG A 77 -1.52 3.17 -10.10
CA ARG A 77 -2.95 3.39 -10.31
C ARG A 77 -3.71 2.73 -9.18
N ASP A 78 -4.65 3.47 -8.63
CA ASP A 78 -5.61 2.90 -7.71
C ASP A 78 -6.68 2.15 -8.54
N PRO A 79 -6.86 0.83 -8.33
CA PRO A 79 -7.84 0.04 -9.08
C PRO A 79 -9.29 0.44 -8.75
N HIS A 80 -9.52 1.24 -7.71
CA HIS A 80 -10.83 1.70 -7.27
C HIS A 80 -11.15 3.14 -7.74
N SER A 81 -10.16 3.89 -8.27
CA SER A 81 -10.31 5.25 -8.76
C SER A 81 -11.01 5.36 -10.14
N GLY A 82 -11.68 4.29 -10.59
CA GLY A 82 -12.40 4.19 -11.86
C GLY A 82 -13.92 4.38 -11.78
N GLY A 83 -14.47 4.82 -10.64
CA GLY A 83 -15.88 5.24 -10.50
C GLY A 83 -16.08 6.70 -10.96
N PRO A 84 -17.26 7.08 -11.48
CA PRO A 84 -17.47 8.38 -12.13
C PRO A 84 -17.46 9.60 -11.20
N ASN A 85 -17.22 9.44 -9.90
CA ASN A 85 -17.01 10.54 -8.97
C ASN A 85 -15.77 10.28 -8.12
N GLY A 86 -14.72 11.07 -8.32
CA GLY A 86 -13.60 11.20 -7.38
C GLY A 86 -14.05 11.84 -6.06
N GLY A 87 -14.98 11.19 -5.37
CA GLY A 87 -15.63 11.64 -4.16
C GLY A 87 -16.31 10.45 -3.50
N LEU A 88 -15.68 9.94 -2.43
CA LEU A 88 -16.34 9.33 -1.28
C LEU A 88 -17.61 8.53 -1.61
N GLU A 89 -17.44 7.34 -2.19
CA GLU A 89 -18.51 6.35 -2.29
C GLU A 89 -18.17 5.08 -1.51
N SER A 90 -19.08 4.78 -0.60
CA SER A 90 -19.10 3.59 0.25
C SER A 90 -19.52 2.36 -0.55
N GLY A 91 -18.96 1.20 -0.22
CA GLY A 91 -19.52 -0.12 -0.54
C GLY A 91 -18.49 -1.03 -1.25
N ALA A 92 -18.00 -2.13 -0.70
CA ALA A 92 -18.66 -3.07 0.19
C ALA A 92 -17.66 -3.66 1.21
N LEU A 93 -17.81 -3.26 2.48
CA LEU A 93 -17.78 -4.27 3.51
C LEU A 93 -18.97 -5.20 3.16
N PRO A 94 -18.79 -6.52 2.96
CA PRO A 94 -19.94 -7.40 3.06
C PRO A 94 -20.55 -7.13 4.43
N HIS A 95 -21.78 -6.63 4.45
CA HIS A 95 -22.61 -6.60 5.64
C HIS A 95 -22.57 -8.04 6.17
N LEU A 96 -21.78 -8.27 7.22
CA LEU A 96 -21.97 -9.41 8.08
C LEU A 96 -23.35 -9.13 8.70
N ASP A 97 -24.39 -9.63 8.02
CA ASP A 97 -25.69 -9.84 8.63
C ASP A 97 -25.41 -10.74 9.82
N SER A 98 -25.16 -10.08 10.95
CA SER A 98 -24.93 -10.66 12.24
C SER A 98 -26.27 -11.20 12.68
N ASN A 99 -26.65 -12.34 12.11
CA ASN A 99 -27.77 -13.14 12.55
C ASN A 99 -27.35 -13.89 13.83
N GLN A 100 -26.92 -13.15 14.85
CA GLN A 100 -26.77 -13.63 16.21
C GLN A 100 -28.08 -13.35 16.94
N LYS A 101 -28.96 -14.36 16.98
CA LYS A 101 -29.93 -14.48 18.06
C LYS A 101 -29.49 -15.63 18.96
N PRO A 102 -29.52 -15.45 20.30
CA PRO A 102 -29.16 -16.52 21.23
C PRO A 102 -30.20 -17.63 21.18
N ALA A 103 -29.73 -18.84 21.44
CA ALA A 103 -30.57 -20.00 21.71
C ALA A 103 -31.42 -19.75 22.96
N ASP A 104 -32.70 -20.09 22.87
CA ASP A 104 -33.54 -20.47 24.01
C ASP A 104 -33.63 -22.01 24.01
#